data_AF-A0A8I1I2Q5-F1
#
_entry.id   AF-A0A8I1I2Q5-F1
#
_cell.length_a   1.000
_cell.length_b   1.000
_cell.length_c   1.000
_cell.angle_alpha   90.00
_cell.angle_beta   90.00
_cell.angle_gamma   90.00
#
_symmetry.space_group_name_H-M   'P 1'
#
loop_
_entity.id
_entity.type
_entity.pdbx_description
1 polymer ?
#
loop_
_entity_poly.entity_id
_entity_poly.type
_entity_poly.pdbx_seq_one_letter_code
_entity_poly.pdbx_strand_id
1 'polypeptide(L)'
;MVTDRGLDVLATYAMEHITQLKTKKAELREKIAYLRGASTIVSGKIRAHGGFGVPDPALEEKLDTIRTTLASAEKELAETNELLSYPDDSLKYLIRVLQTAADLLTVDHRTFRLDWKNVVVDDSDETGKDTILAKFSLSDELTAMPYL
;
A
#
# COMPACT_ATOMS: atom_id res chain seq x y z
N MET A 1 19.68 -7.86 -18.94
CA MET A 1 20.08 -8.61 -17.73
C MET A 1 20.12 -7.73 -16.47
N VAL A 2 20.88 -6.61 -16.47
CA VAL A 2 20.89 -5.64 -15.33
C VAL A 2 19.57 -4.84 -15.26
N THR A 3 18.99 -4.50 -16.41
CA THR A 3 17.69 -3.83 -16.54
C THR A 3 16.52 -4.68 -16.04
N ASP A 4 16.56 -6.00 -16.27
CA ASP A 4 15.44 -6.90 -15.97
C ASP A 4 15.24 -7.04 -14.46
N ARG A 5 16.36 -7.08 -13.70
CA ARG A 5 16.35 -7.18 -12.24
C ARG A 5 15.75 -5.94 -11.57
N GLY A 6 16.05 -4.74 -12.08
CA GLY A 6 15.46 -3.50 -11.59
C GLY A 6 13.96 -3.41 -11.88
N LEU A 7 13.54 -3.90 -13.05
CA LEU A 7 12.14 -4.00 -13.44
C LEU A 7 11.36 -4.97 -12.53
N ASP A 8 11.95 -6.12 -12.19
CA ASP A 8 11.36 -7.09 -11.26
C ASP A 8 11.12 -6.49 -9.87
N VAL A 9 12.06 -5.69 -9.35
CA VAL A 9 11.93 -5.01 -8.04
C VAL A 9 10.79 -4.00 -8.07
N LEU A 10 10.72 -3.16 -9.11
CA LEU A 10 9.65 -2.17 -9.27
C LEU A 10 8.28 -2.82 -9.47
N ALA A 11 8.21 -3.92 -10.24
CA ALA A 11 6.99 -4.67 -10.46
C ALA A 11 6.49 -5.30 -9.15
N THR A 12 7.40 -5.87 -8.36
CA THR A 12 7.08 -6.47 -7.05
C THR A 12 6.53 -5.41 -6.10
N TYR A 13 7.20 -4.27 -5.99
CA TYR A 13 6.75 -3.13 -5.17
C TYR A 13 5.36 -2.64 -5.57
N ALA A 14 5.13 -2.44 -6.88
CA ALA A 14 3.83 -2.00 -7.38
C ALA A 14 2.72 -3.02 -7.10
N MET A 15 3.00 -4.32 -7.28
CA MET A 15 2.04 -5.38 -6.97
C MET A 15 1.70 -5.46 -5.48
N GLU A 16 2.70 -5.30 -4.62
CA GLU A 16 2.50 -5.30 -3.17
C GLU A 16 1.58 -4.14 -2.75
N HIS A 17 1.86 -2.93 -3.25
CA HIS A 17 1.03 -1.75 -2.97
C HIS A 17 -0.40 -1.89 -3.49
N ILE A 18 -0.59 -2.38 -4.73
CA ILE A 18 -1.92 -2.65 -5.29
C ILE A 18 -2.67 -3.67 -4.42
N THR A 19 -1.97 -4.68 -3.89
CA THR A 19 -2.58 -5.69 -3.02
C THR A 19 -3.01 -5.07 -1.68
N GLN A 20 -2.18 -4.22 -1.08
CA GLN A 20 -2.52 -3.48 0.13
C GLN A 20 -3.77 -2.60 -0.07
N LEU A 21 -3.84 -1.86 -1.18
CA LEU A 21 -5.00 -1.03 -1.51
C LEU A 21 -6.27 -1.88 -1.71
N LYS A 22 -6.17 -3.07 -2.32
CA LYS A 22 -7.30 -4.01 -2.45
C LYS A 22 -7.77 -4.52 -1.10
N THR A 23 -6.85 -4.87 -0.20
CA THR A 23 -7.16 -5.29 1.17
C THR A 23 -7.87 -4.17 1.92
N LYS A 24 -7.31 -2.95 1.90
CA LYS A 24 -7.90 -1.76 2.51
C LYS A 24 -9.32 -1.49 1.99
N LYS A 25 -9.54 -1.63 0.68
CA LYS A 25 -10.87 -1.50 0.07
C LYS A 25 -11.87 -2.55 0.59
N ALA A 26 -11.43 -3.79 0.81
CA ALA A 26 -12.26 -4.85 1.37
C ALA A 26 -12.63 -4.54 2.84
N GLU A 27 -11.65 -4.15 3.65
CA GLU A 27 -11.83 -3.78 5.05
C GLU A 27 -12.79 -2.58 5.20
N LEU A 28 -12.64 -1.55 4.36
CA LEU A 28 -13.54 -0.39 4.35
C LEU A 28 -14.98 -0.79 4.00
N ARG A 29 -15.17 -1.69 3.04
CA ARG A 29 -16.52 -2.20 2.70
C ARG A 29 -17.16 -2.96 3.84
N GLU A 30 -16.39 -3.81 4.53
CA GLU A 30 -16.87 -4.55 5.69
C GLU A 30 -17.23 -3.60 6.84
N LYS A 31 -16.37 -2.62 7.12
CA LYS A 31 -16.61 -1.58 8.13
C LYS A 31 -17.87 -0.77 7.83
N ILE A 32 -18.10 -0.38 6.58
CA ILE A 32 -19.31 0.33 6.17
C ILE A 32 -20.55 -0.56 6.36
N ALA A 33 -20.48 -1.84 5.97
CA ALA A 33 -21.60 -2.77 6.15
C ALA A 33 -21.95 -2.94 7.64
N TYR A 34 -20.93 -3.10 8.49
CA TYR A 34 -21.10 -3.15 9.93
C TYR A 34 -21.73 -1.87 10.50
N LEU A 35 -21.21 -0.69 10.13
CA LEU A 35 -21.72 0.60 10.61
C LEU A 35 -23.17 0.86 10.15
N ARG A 36 -23.53 0.46 8.93
CA ARG A 36 -24.93 0.52 8.44
C ARG A 36 -25.85 -0.39 9.26
N GLY A 37 -25.39 -1.60 9.57
CA GLY A 37 -26.10 -2.53 10.47
C GLY A 37 -26.29 -1.94 11.87
N ALA A 38 -25.23 -1.42 12.47
CA ALA A 38 -25.26 -0.77 13.78
C ALA A 38 -26.20 0.44 13.79
N SER A 39 -26.14 1.30 12.77
CA SER A 39 -27.03 2.45 12.61
C SER A 39 -28.50 2.03 12.55
N THR A 40 -28.81 0.95 11.83
CA THR A 40 -30.17 0.41 11.71
C THR A 40 -30.68 -0.11 13.06
N ILE A 41 -29.84 -0.82 13.81
CA ILE A 41 -30.18 -1.34 15.15
C ILE A 41 -30.42 -0.20 16.13
N VAL A 42 -29.54 0.80 16.18
CA VAL A 42 -29.67 1.95 17.09
C VAL A 42 -30.91 2.77 16.71
N SER A 43 -31.14 3.02 15.41
CA SER A 43 -32.35 3.68 14.93
C SER A 43 -33.63 2.93 15.31
N GLY A 44 -33.61 1.59 15.20
CA GLY A 44 -34.71 0.73 15.62
C GLY A 44 -34.98 0.82 17.12
N LYS A 45 -33.93 0.85 17.95
CA LYS A 45 -34.04 1.04 19.41
C LYS A 45 -34.62 2.40 19.76
N ILE A 46 -34.18 3.48 19.11
CA ILE A 46 -34.74 4.83 19.30
C ILE A 46 -36.23 4.85 18.95
N ARG A 47 -36.65 4.22 17.85
CA ARG A 47 -38.08 4.12 17.48
C ARG A 47 -38.89 3.30 18.49
N ALA A 48 -38.34 2.19 18.97
CA ALA A 48 -39.00 1.35 19.96
C ALA A 48 -39.15 2.05 21.33
N HIS A 49 -38.22 2.93 21.70
CA HIS A 49 -38.27 3.70 22.95
C HIS A 49 -39.10 4.99 22.81
N GLY A 50 -39.03 5.67 21.67
CA GLY A 50 -39.77 6.92 21.39
C GLY A 50 -41.28 6.75 21.23
N GLY A 51 -41.78 5.52 21.04
CA GLY A 51 -43.21 5.24 21.06
C GLY A 51 -43.87 5.35 22.43
N PHE A 52 -43.10 5.32 23.53
CA PHE A 52 -43.64 5.25 24.90
C PHE A 52 -42.84 6.06 25.96
N GLY A 53 -41.75 6.76 25.61
CA GLY A 53 -40.93 7.51 26.58
C GLY A 53 -40.10 8.66 25.98
N VAL A 54 -39.47 9.44 26.86
CA VAL A 54 -38.53 10.53 26.51
C VAL A 54 -37.36 9.97 25.67
N PRO A 55 -36.95 10.64 24.57
CA PRO A 55 -35.81 10.20 23.77
C PRO A 55 -34.56 10.01 24.65
N ASP A 56 -33.87 8.88 24.50
CA ASP A 56 -32.60 8.64 25.19
C ASP A 56 -31.48 9.40 24.47
N PRO A 57 -30.95 10.49 25.07
CA PRO A 57 -29.92 11.32 24.44
C PRO A 57 -28.64 10.52 24.18
N ALA A 58 -28.36 9.47 24.95
CA ALA A 58 -27.19 8.62 24.75
C ALA A 58 -27.32 7.74 23.50
N LEU A 59 -28.53 7.39 23.08
CA LEU A 59 -28.75 6.66 21.82
C LEU A 59 -28.63 7.58 20.60
N GLU A 60 -29.08 8.82 20.72
CA GLU A 60 -28.92 9.83 19.66
C GLU A 60 -27.45 10.19 19.43
N GLU A 61 -26.67 10.39 20.49
CA GLU A 61 -25.23 10.64 20.40
C GLU A 61 -24.48 9.44 19.77
N LYS A 62 -24.83 8.21 20.18
CA LYS A 62 -24.30 6.98 19.54
C LYS A 62 -24.66 6.89 18.06
N LEU A 63 -25.85 7.33 17.68
CA LEU A 63 -26.26 7.31 16.28
C LEU A 63 -25.46 8.34 15.47
N ASP A 64 -25.22 9.53 16.04
CA ASP A 64 -24.45 10.59 15.38
C ASP A 64 -22.98 10.21 15.21
N THR A 65 -22.36 9.60 16.23
CA THR A 65 -21.01 9.02 16.11
C THR A 65 -20.93 7.91 15.06
N ILE A 66 -21.94 7.04 14.96
CA ILE A 66 -22.00 6.03 13.89
C ILE A 66 -22.12 6.70 12.50
N ARG A 67 -22.89 7.78 12.37
CA ARG A 67 -23.04 8.50 11.09
C ARG A 67 -21.76 9.20 10.67
N THR A 68 -21.08 9.89 11.58
CA THR A 68 -19.81 10.58 11.30
C THR A 68 -18.72 9.59 10.90
N THR A 69 -18.60 8.46 11.62
CA THR A 69 -17.65 7.39 11.29
C THR A 69 -17.97 6.70 9.97
N LEU A 70 -19.26 6.53 9.64
CA LEU A 70 -19.71 6.00 8.36
C LEU A 70 -19.38 6.94 7.20
N ALA A 71 -19.66 8.24 7.35
CA ALA A 71 -19.33 9.24 6.33
C ALA A 71 -17.81 9.32 6.06
N SER A 72 -17.01 9.22 7.12
CA SER A 72 -15.54 9.14 7.00
C SER A 72 -15.09 7.89 6.24
N ALA A 73 -15.63 6.72 6.59
CA ALA A 73 -15.29 5.46 5.92
C ALA A 73 -15.75 5.43 4.45
N GLU A 74 -16.91 6.01 4.13
CA GLU A 74 -17.40 6.14 2.75
C GLU A 74 -16.53 7.09 1.92
N LYS A 75 -16.06 8.18 2.51
CA LYS A 75 -15.10 9.09 1.87
C LYS A 75 -13.78 8.37 1.57
N GLU A 76 -13.21 7.66 2.55
CA GLU A 76 -11.97 6.91 2.38
C GLU A 76 -12.11 5.79 1.33
N LEU A 77 -13.29 5.15 1.26
CA LEU A 77 -13.59 4.17 0.21
C LEU A 77 -13.69 4.82 -1.17
N ALA A 78 -14.24 6.03 -1.29
CA ALA A 78 -14.30 6.77 -2.54
C ALA A 78 -12.89 7.14 -3.04
N GLU A 79 -12.04 7.67 -2.17
CA GLU A 79 -10.63 7.97 -2.46
C GLU A 79 -9.87 6.70 -2.89
N THR A 80 -10.07 5.60 -2.17
CA THR A 80 -9.45 4.31 -2.52
C THR A 80 -9.98 3.76 -3.86
N ASN A 81 -11.24 4.04 -4.20
CA ASN A 81 -11.80 3.66 -5.49
C ASN A 81 -11.22 4.52 -6.62
N GLU A 82 -10.97 5.82 -6.46
CA GLU A 82 -10.33 6.61 -7.50
C GLU A 82 -8.96 6.05 -7.92
N LEU A 83 -8.26 5.38 -6.99
CA LEU A 83 -6.97 4.73 -7.23
C LEU A 83 -7.08 3.32 -7.84
N LEU A 84 -8.23 2.64 -7.74
CA LEU A 84 -8.41 1.22 -8.10
C LEU A 84 -9.74 0.92 -8.83
N SER A 85 -10.40 1.91 -9.45
CA SER A 85 -11.73 1.73 -10.02
C SER A 85 -11.69 0.83 -11.24
N TYR A 86 -10.64 0.94 -12.05
CA TYR A 86 -10.47 0.14 -13.27
C TYR A 86 -9.11 -0.57 -13.31
N PRO A 87 -8.99 -1.70 -14.02
CA PRO A 87 -7.69 -2.33 -14.31
C PRO A 87 -6.67 -1.34 -14.90
N ASP A 88 -7.16 -0.39 -15.71
CA ASP A 88 -6.37 0.69 -16.29
C ASP A 88 -5.76 1.63 -15.23
N ASP A 89 -6.39 1.79 -14.06
CA ASP A 89 -5.85 2.62 -12.99
C ASP A 89 -4.70 1.92 -12.26
N SER A 90 -4.75 0.58 -12.16
CA SER A 90 -3.60 -0.22 -11.71
C SER A 90 -2.42 -0.10 -12.69
N LEU A 91 -2.70 -0.03 -14.00
CA LEU A 91 -1.70 0.23 -15.03
C LEU A 91 -1.14 1.66 -14.93
N LYS A 92 -1.96 2.67 -14.67
CA LYS A 92 -1.49 4.05 -14.42
C LYS A 92 -0.58 4.13 -13.21
N TYR A 93 -0.90 3.42 -12.12
CA TYR A 93 -0.02 3.33 -10.96
C TYR A 93 1.33 2.70 -11.32
N LEU A 94 1.30 1.59 -12.07
CA LEU A 94 2.53 0.93 -12.54
C LEU A 94 3.36 1.84 -13.45
N ILE A 95 2.71 2.59 -14.34
CA ILE A 95 3.35 3.61 -15.19
C ILE A 95 3.98 4.71 -14.33
N ARG A 96 3.30 5.17 -13.28
CA ARG A 96 3.83 6.19 -12.37
C ARG A 96 5.08 5.69 -11.63
N VAL A 97 5.05 4.46 -11.11
CA VAL A 97 6.21 3.81 -10.48
C VAL A 97 7.39 3.71 -11.46
N LEU A 98 7.13 3.36 -12.72
CA LEU A 98 8.16 3.31 -13.76
C LEU A 98 8.69 4.71 -14.13
N GLN A 99 7.86 5.75 -14.08
CA GLN A 99 8.27 7.13 -14.36
C GLN A 99 9.16 7.72 -13.27
N THR A 100 8.96 7.33 -12.00
CA THR A 100 9.81 7.72 -10.86
C THR A 100 10.86 6.66 -10.50
N ALA A 101 11.12 5.70 -11.40
CA ALA A 101 12.04 4.59 -11.14
C ALA A 101 13.46 5.05 -10.72
N ALA A 102 13.92 6.19 -11.24
CA ALA A 102 15.21 6.78 -10.86
C ALA A 102 15.26 7.26 -9.40
N ASP A 103 14.11 7.64 -8.83
CA ASP A 103 13.98 8.08 -7.44
C ASP A 103 13.72 6.88 -6.50
N LEU A 104 13.07 5.83 -7.02
CA LEU A 104 12.70 4.61 -6.28
C LEU A 104 13.84 3.58 -6.18
N LEU A 105 14.73 3.52 -7.17
CA LEU A 105 15.70 2.46 -7.31
C LEU A 105 17.12 2.97 -7.06
N THR A 106 17.75 2.47 -6.02
CA THR A 106 19.18 2.67 -5.78
C THR A 106 19.97 1.54 -6.44
N VAL A 107 21.02 1.92 -7.17
CA VAL A 107 21.94 0.98 -7.83
C VAL A 107 23.31 1.10 -7.18
N ASP A 108 23.72 0.08 -6.42
CA ASP A 108 25.06 -0.02 -5.85
C ASP A 108 25.92 -0.91 -6.77
N HIS A 109 26.94 -0.31 -7.38
CA HIS A 109 27.90 -1.02 -8.21
C HIS A 109 29.11 -1.41 -7.37
N ARG A 110 29.29 -2.73 -7.18
CA ARG A 110 30.45 -3.28 -6.49
C ARG A 110 31.33 -4.02 -7.46
N THR A 111 32.57 -3.57 -7.55
CA THR A 111 33.61 -4.27 -8.30
C THR A 111 34.26 -5.30 -7.38
N PHE A 112 34.26 -6.56 -7.81
CA PHE A 112 34.95 -7.65 -7.13
C PHE A 112 36.03 -8.19 -8.05
N ARG A 113 37.25 -8.37 -7.53
CA ARG A 113 38.27 -9.15 -8.23
C ARG A 113 38.08 -10.62 -7.87
N LEU A 114 37.85 -11.46 -8.87
CA LEU A 114 37.60 -12.89 -8.70
C LEU A 114 38.77 -13.71 -9.25
N ASP A 115 39.18 -14.75 -8.52
CA ASP A 115 40.11 -15.75 -9.04
C ASP A 115 39.42 -16.69 -10.06
N TRP A 116 40.19 -17.62 -10.61
CA TRP A 116 39.70 -18.61 -11.58
C TRP A 116 38.67 -19.59 -10.98
N LYS A 117 38.50 -19.63 -9.66
CA LYS A 117 37.47 -20.40 -8.94
C LYS A 117 36.25 -19.55 -8.56
N ASN A 118 36.18 -18.29 -8.99
CA ASN A 118 35.15 -17.30 -8.64
C ASN A 118 35.14 -16.92 -7.15
N VAL A 119 36.28 -16.96 -6.47
CA VAL A 119 36.45 -16.50 -5.10
C VAL A 119 36.96 -15.05 -5.10
N VAL A 120 36.42 -14.21 -4.21
CA VAL A 120 36.87 -12.81 -4.06
C VAL A 120 38.30 -12.79 -3.52
N VAL A 121 39.17 -12.04 -4.18
CA VAL A 121 40.60 -11.89 -3.82
C VAL A 121 40.93 -10.41 -3.66
N ASP A 122 41.81 -10.10 -2.71
CA ASP A 122 42.34 -8.74 -2.52
C ASP A 122 43.33 -8.37 -3.64
N ASP A 123 43.56 -7.06 -3.81
CA ASP A 123 44.20 -6.39 -4.96
C ASP A 123 45.65 -6.81 -5.26
N SER A 124 46.21 -7.77 -4.52
CA SER A 124 47.61 -8.20 -4.60
C SER A 124 47.92 -9.36 -5.55
N ASP A 125 46.91 -10.07 -6.09
CA ASP A 125 47.14 -11.22 -6.97
C ASP A 125 46.96 -10.86 -8.47
N GLU A 126 48.04 -10.97 -9.25
CA GLU A 126 48.12 -10.64 -10.69
C GLU A 126 47.22 -11.49 -11.61
N THR A 127 46.50 -12.48 -11.09
CA THR A 127 45.67 -13.42 -11.89
C THR A 127 44.15 -13.23 -11.73
N GLY A 128 43.72 -12.24 -10.95
CA GLY A 128 42.30 -11.95 -10.77
C GLY A 128 41.65 -11.25 -11.97
N LYS A 129 40.36 -11.54 -12.21
CA LYS A 129 39.52 -10.78 -13.15
C LYS A 129 38.55 -9.89 -12.40
N ASP A 130 38.49 -8.62 -12.80
CA ASP A 130 37.53 -7.67 -12.25
C ASP A 130 36.13 -7.96 -12.81
N THR A 131 35.19 -8.20 -11.91
CA THR A 131 33.78 -8.44 -12.19
C THR A 131 32.95 -7.36 -11.50
N ILE A 132 32.11 -6.67 -12.27
CA ILE A 132 31.22 -5.64 -11.74
C ILE A 132 29.87 -6.30 -11.46
N LEU A 133 29.43 -6.26 -10.20
CA LEU A 133 28.10 -6.66 -9.79
C LEU A 133 27.26 -5.42 -9.48
N ALA A 134 26.01 -5.42 -9.94
CA ALA A 134 25.03 -4.39 -9.61
C ALA A 134 24.04 -4.96 -8.59
N LYS A 135 23.90 -4.28 -7.45
CA LYS A 135 22.85 -4.55 -6.48
C LYS A 135 21.77 -3.48 -6.63
N PHE A 136 20.53 -3.92 -6.76
CA PHE A 136 19.35 -3.07 -6.80
C PHE A 136 18.63 -3.12 -5.46
N SER A 137 18.27 -1.95 -4.94
CA SER A 137 17.47 -1.81 -3.72
C SER A 137 16.45 -0.68 -3.91
N LEU A 138 15.35 -0.73 -3.15
CA LEU A 138 14.48 0.42 -3.00
C LEU A 138 15.21 1.48 -2.16
N SER A 139 15.02 2.75 -2.50
CA SER A 139 15.57 3.88 -1.74
C SER A 139 15.03 3.86 -0.31
N ASP A 140 15.89 4.09 0.69
CA ASP A 140 15.53 4.04 2.12
C ASP A 140 14.40 5.03 2.49
N GLU A 141 14.24 6.12 1.72
CA GLU A 141 13.17 7.11 1.90
C GLU A 141 11.76 6.54 1.66
N LEU A 142 11.63 5.50 0.84
CA LEU A 142 10.35 4.85 0.52
C LEU A 142 9.97 3.74 1.51
N THR A 143 10.96 3.12 2.15
CA THR A 143 10.72 2.17 3.25
C THR A 143 10.07 2.87 4.47
N ALA A 144 10.17 4.21 4.54
CA ALA A 144 9.65 5.04 5.63
C ALA A 144 8.32 5.77 5.30
N MET A 145 7.78 5.69 4.08
CA MET A 145 6.56 6.39 3.69
C MET A 145 5.40 5.43 3.39
N PRO A 146 4.41 5.28 4.31
CA PRO A 146 3.25 4.41 4.10
C PRO A 146 2.14 5.02 3.22
N TYR A 147 2.32 6.24 2.68
CA TYR A 147 1.23 7.04 2.12
C TYR A 147 1.61 7.84 0.86
N LEU A 148 1.92 7.15 -0.24
CA LEU A 148 1.88 7.70 -1.59
C LEU A 148 1.08 6.78 -2.52
#